data_AF-A0A816HGQ9-F1
#
_entry.id   AF-A0A816HGQ9-F1
#
_cell.length_a   1.000
_cell.length_b   1.000
_cell.length_c   1.000
_cell.angle_alpha   90.00
_cell.angle_beta   90.00
_cell.angle_gamma   90.00
#
_symmetry.space_group_name_H-M   'P 1'
#
loop_
_entity.id
_entity.type
_entity.pdbx_description
1 polymer ?
#
loop_
_entity_poly.entity_id
_entity_poly.type
_entity_poly.pdbx_seq_one_letter_code
_entity_poly.pdbx_strand_id
1 'polypeptide(L)'
;MQLKIDDSFETLYLNAYRLVLHGHGEELYENTKNLINEHIILYIQPKLFELSSLKIVDTLKSLWKNYCTSIIMIRCILLYMDRVYVASKHLESVYDLGVKLFRENIFFSPIVQKSFENVFLEAIIHIQEKKTIVNDINDLLKTFQINKDLFYNDEFHSICLQRFTEFYQLENERLLKENDTLTYLRNVDVFFEEQFEQVYPQLNQSLRKPLVSLLIEEFVNKYKE
;
A
#
# COMPACT_ATOMS: atom_id res chain seq x y z
N MET A 1 -7.89 34.05 15.63
CA MET A 1 -6.58 34.36 16.26
C MET A 1 -5.60 33.27 15.81
N GLN A 2 -4.82 33.53 14.76
CA GLN A 2 -3.79 32.61 14.29
C GLN A 2 -2.61 32.71 15.27
N LEU A 3 -2.38 31.68 16.08
CA LEU A 3 -1.15 31.54 16.86
C LEU A 3 0.00 31.35 15.86
N LYS A 4 0.74 32.42 15.59
CA LYS A 4 2.07 32.32 14.99
C LYS A 4 2.96 31.59 16.00
N ILE A 5 3.39 30.39 15.64
CA ILE A 5 4.48 29.71 16.33
C ILE A 5 5.77 30.40 15.88
N ASP A 6 6.11 31.52 16.52
CA ASP A 6 7.44 32.14 16.47
C ASP A 6 8.31 31.66 17.65
N ASP A 7 7.92 30.55 18.30
CA ASP A 7 8.68 29.97 19.39
C ASP A 7 9.86 29.16 18.86
N SER A 8 11.05 29.43 19.40
CA SER A 8 12.25 28.65 19.07
C SER A 8 12.07 27.19 19.48
N PHE A 9 12.79 26.28 18.81
CA PHE A 9 12.83 24.86 19.18
C PHE A 9 13.12 24.67 20.67
N GLU A 10 14.04 25.47 21.22
CA GLU A 10 14.40 25.44 22.64
C GLU A 10 13.22 25.79 23.54
N THR A 11 12.46 26.84 23.23
CA THR A 11 11.27 27.23 24.00
C THR A 11 10.22 26.11 24.00
N LEU A 12 9.93 25.52 22.83
CA LEU A 12 8.97 24.43 22.71
C LEU A 12 9.42 23.19 23.51
N TYR A 13 10.69 22.82 23.39
CA TYR A 13 11.28 21.71 24.14
C TYR A 13 11.23 21.96 25.66
N LEU A 14 11.61 23.15 26.12
CA LEU A 14 11.59 23.50 27.54
C LEU A 14 10.18 23.49 28.12
N ASN A 15 9.18 23.93 27.36
CA ASN A 15 7.78 23.89 27.77
C ASN A 15 7.29 22.44 27.90
N ALA A 16 7.56 21.59 26.90
CA ALA A 16 7.22 20.17 26.95
C ALA A 16 7.94 19.46 28.12
N TYR A 17 9.22 19.76 28.35
CA TYR A 17 9.98 19.27 29.49
C TYR A 17 9.33 19.64 30.82
N ARG A 18 8.96 20.92 31.02
CA ARG A 18 8.32 21.40 32.26
C ARG A 18 6.99 20.69 32.51
N LEU A 19 6.16 20.51 31.48
CA LEU A 19 4.88 19.79 31.61
C LEU A 19 5.08 18.37 32.15
N VAL A 20 6.01 17.62 31.57
CA VAL A 20 6.31 16.25 32.00
C VAL A 20 6.90 16.23 33.41
N LEU A 21 7.80 17.17 33.73
CA LEU A 21 8.41 17.29 35.06
C LEU A 21 7.36 17.54 36.16
N HIS A 22 6.30 18.29 35.83
CA HIS A 22 5.19 18.57 36.73
C HIS A 22 4.08 17.50 36.72
N GLY A 23 4.30 16.35 36.06
CA GLY A 23 3.38 15.21 36.08
C GLY A 23 2.32 15.20 34.97
N HIS A 24 2.34 16.14 34.03
CA HIS A 24 1.38 16.24 32.91
C HIS A 24 1.79 15.40 31.68
N GLY A 25 2.60 14.34 31.87
CA GLY A 25 3.09 13.52 30.76
C GLY A 25 1.98 12.75 30.04
N GLU A 26 0.97 12.27 30.78
CA GLU A 26 -0.17 11.54 30.22
C GLU A 26 -1.03 12.43 29.31
N GLU A 27 -1.44 13.58 29.82
CA GLU A 27 -2.23 14.57 29.08
C GLU A 27 -1.50 15.02 27.82
N LEU A 28 -0.19 15.29 27.91
CA LEU A 28 0.62 15.68 26.76
C LEU A 28 0.69 14.56 25.70
N TYR A 29 0.82 13.30 26.12
CA TYR A 29 0.86 12.16 25.21
C TYR A 29 -0.48 11.95 24.48
N GLU A 30 -1.59 11.92 25.22
CA GLU A 30 -2.93 11.73 24.64
C GLU A 30 -3.33 12.90 23.73
N ASN A 31 -3.02 14.14 24.13
CA ASN A 31 -3.27 15.30 23.26
C ASN A 31 -2.42 15.25 21.98
N THR A 32 -1.16 14.82 22.08
CA THR A 32 -0.30 14.63 20.90
C THR A 32 -0.88 13.59 19.95
N LYS A 33 -1.34 12.45 20.50
CA LYS A 33 -2.01 11.38 19.74
C LYS A 33 -3.25 11.90 19.01
N ASN A 34 -4.12 12.63 19.72
CA ASN A 34 -5.35 13.17 19.15
C ASN A 34 -5.06 14.18 18.04
N LEU A 35 -4.11 15.11 18.25
CA LEU A 35 -3.73 16.10 17.24
C LEU A 35 -3.13 15.46 15.99
N ILE A 36 -2.29 14.43 16.14
CA ILE A 36 -1.75 13.67 15.00
C ILE A 36 -2.90 13.01 14.24
N ASN A 37 -3.83 12.37 14.94
CA ASN A 37 -4.97 11.69 14.34
C ASN A 37 -5.90 12.66 13.59
N GLU A 38 -6.25 13.78 14.21
CA GLU A 38 -7.02 14.86 13.60
C GLU A 38 -6.32 15.41 12.35
N HIS A 39 -5.00 15.59 12.40
CA HIS A 39 -4.25 16.06 11.25
C HIS A 39 -4.35 15.10 10.05
N ILE A 40 -4.26 13.79 10.31
CA ILE A 40 -4.39 12.78 9.26
C ILE A 40 -5.78 12.81 8.63
N ILE A 41 -6.83 12.84 9.46
CA ILE A 41 -8.22 12.79 8.99
C ILE A 41 -8.60 14.09 8.24
N LEU A 42 -8.23 15.26 8.77
CA LEU A 42 -8.69 16.55 8.24
C LEU A 42 -7.85 17.07 7.07
N TYR A 43 -6.57 16.72 6.98
CA TYR A 43 -5.66 17.33 6.00
C TYR A 43 -4.95 16.34 5.09
N ILE A 44 -4.76 15.08 5.51
CA ILE A 44 -4.07 14.07 4.71
C ILE A 44 -5.05 13.26 3.88
N GLN A 45 -6.07 12.66 4.51
CA GLN A 45 -7.06 11.84 3.81
C GLN A 45 -7.75 12.58 2.64
N PRO A 46 -8.17 13.87 2.77
CA PRO A 46 -8.82 14.58 1.68
C PRO A 46 -7.96 14.72 0.43
N LYS A 47 -6.63 14.88 0.60
CA LYS A 47 -5.69 14.96 -0.53
C LYS A 47 -5.61 13.66 -1.32
N LEU A 48 -5.96 12.53 -0.70
CA LEU A 48 -5.98 11.24 -1.37
C LEU A 48 -7.29 10.99 -2.12
N PHE A 49 -8.38 11.68 -1.77
CA PHE A 49 -9.69 11.54 -2.43
C PHE A 49 -9.76 12.19 -3.82
N GLU A 50 -8.94 13.20 -4.08
CA GLU A 50 -8.94 13.94 -5.34
C GLU A 50 -8.05 13.31 -6.43
N LEU A 51 -7.36 12.22 -6.12
CA LEU A 51 -6.33 11.64 -6.99
C LEU A 51 -6.88 10.51 -7.87
N SER A 52 -6.44 10.49 -9.13
CA SER A 52 -6.61 9.34 -10.02
C SER A 52 -5.78 8.15 -9.52
N SER A 53 -6.26 6.91 -9.76
CA SER A 53 -5.65 5.64 -9.32
C SER A 53 -4.13 5.63 -9.48
N LEU A 54 -3.62 5.83 -10.70
CA LEU A 54 -2.18 5.72 -10.99
C LEU A 54 -1.27 6.70 -10.25
N LYS A 55 -1.78 7.87 -9.81
CA LYS A 55 -0.98 8.89 -9.11
C LYS A 55 -0.99 8.72 -7.59
N ILE A 56 -1.84 7.83 -7.07
CA ILE A 56 -1.98 7.66 -5.62
C ILE A 56 -0.70 7.10 -4.99
N VAL A 57 0.02 6.22 -5.71
CA VAL A 57 1.25 5.58 -5.21
C VAL A 57 2.35 6.61 -4.98
N ASP A 58 2.67 7.43 -6.00
CA ASP A 58 3.72 8.44 -5.90
C ASP A 58 3.36 9.55 -4.91
N THR A 59 2.10 9.97 -4.91
CA THR A 59 1.63 10.99 -3.98
C THR A 59 1.69 10.48 -2.55
N LEU A 60 1.32 9.22 -2.31
CA LEU A 60 1.40 8.61 -0.99
C LEU A 60 2.85 8.43 -0.53
N LYS A 61 3.78 8.04 -1.42
CA LYS A 61 5.23 8.00 -1.11
C LYS A 61 5.74 9.37 -0.64
N SER A 62 5.43 10.41 -1.40
CA SER A 62 5.84 11.79 -1.08
C SER A 62 5.23 12.27 0.22
N LEU A 63 3.92 12.06 0.39
CA LEU A 63 3.17 12.47 1.56
C LEU A 63 3.67 11.75 2.82
N TRP A 64 3.95 10.46 2.73
CA TRP A 64 4.54 9.67 3.80
C TRP A 64 5.92 10.18 4.22
N LYS A 65 6.80 10.47 3.25
CA LYS A 65 8.12 11.01 3.55
C LYS A 65 8.02 12.34 4.30
N ASN A 66 7.13 13.23 3.86
CA ASN A 66 6.90 14.51 4.52
C ASN A 66 6.32 14.32 5.92
N TYR A 67 5.32 13.44 6.06
CA TYR A 67 4.71 13.10 7.33
C TYR A 67 5.73 12.55 8.35
N CYS A 68 6.53 11.56 7.96
CA CYS A 68 7.59 11.01 8.79
C CYS A 68 8.60 12.08 9.25
N THR A 69 8.96 12.98 8.34
CA THR A 69 9.86 14.11 8.67
C THR A 69 9.22 15.01 9.73
N SER A 70 7.93 15.35 9.59
CA SER A 70 7.20 16.14 10.58
C SER A 70 7.09 15.43 11.93
N ILE A 71 6.81 14.13 11.95
CA ILE A 71 6.72 13.35 13.20
C ILE A 71 8.08 13.27 13.90
N ILE A 72 9.18 13.16 13.16
CA ILE A 72 10.53 13.25 13.74
C ILE A 72 10.75 14.62 14.40
N MET A 73 10.35 15.72 13.76
CA MET A 73 10.47 17.04 14.37
C MET A 73 9.62 17.18 15.64
N ILE A 74 8.37 16.69 15.62
CA ILE A 74 7.49 16.68 16.80
C ILE A 74 8.13 15.86 17.92
N ARG A 75 8.67 14.67 17.61
CA ARG A 75 9.40 13.85 18.60
C ARG A 75 10.61 14.58 19.16
N CYS A 76 11.36 15.33 18.36
CA CYS A 76 12.50 16.12 18.85
C CYS A 76 12.06 17.16 19.89
N ILE A 77 10.92 17.82 19.66
CA ILE A 77 10.34 18.77 20.63
C ILE A 77 9.89 18.04 21.90
N LEU A 78 9.26 16.86 21.76
CA LEU A 78 8.71 16.07 22.85
C LEU A 78 9.70 15.04 23.43
N LEU A 79 11.01 15.21 23.18
CA LEU A 79 12.01 14.16 23.42
C LEU A 79 12.07 13.71 24.89
N TYR A 80 11.86 14.64 25.83
CA TYR A 80 11.86 14.29 27.26
C TYR A 80 10.64 13.43 27.64
N MET A 81 9.45 13.73 27.09
CA MET A 81 8.25 12.90 27.26
C MET A 81 8.50 11.49 26.72
N ASP A 82 9.09 11.39 25.52
CA ASP A 82 9.40 10.13 24.85
C ASP A 82 10.39 9.26 25.64
N ARG A 83 11.42 9.88 26.25
CA ARG A 83 12.45 9.16 27.01
C ARG A 83 12.07 8.82 28.44
N VAL A 84 11.23 9.61 29.08
CA VAL A 84 10.91 9.45 30.51
C VAL A 84 9.52 8.89 30.68
N TYR A 85 8.49 9.64 30.27
CA TYR A 85 7.10 9.24 30.48
C TYR A 85 6.75 7.98 29.69
N VAL A 86 6.91 8.02 28.37
CA VAL A 86 6.57 6.91 27.46
C VAL A 86 7.34 5.63 27.83
N ALA A 87 8.66 5.75 28.06
CA ALA A 87 9.49 4.62 28.46
C ALA A 87 9.06 4.01 29.81
N SER A 88 8.74 4.85 30.81
CA SER A 88 8.30 4.38 32.13
C SER A 88 6.92 3.69 32.11
N LYS A 89 6.08 4.06 31.16
CA LYS A 89 4.72 3.52 30.98
C LYS A 89 4.64 2.41 29.94
N HIS A 90 5.76 2.05 29.31
CA HIS A 90 5.82 1.07 28.22
C HIS A 90 4.86 1.40 27.06
N LEU A 91 4.71 2.69 26.74
CA LEU A 91 3.87 3.17 25.64
C LEU A 91 4.67 3.21 24.33
N GLU A 92 3.95 3.34 23.21
CA GLU A 92 4.55 3.53 21.89
C GLU A 92 5.25 4.90 21.83
N SER A 93 6.46 4.95 21.25
CA SER A 93 7.18 6.21 21.04
C SER A 93 6.36 7.17 20.17
N VAL A 94 6.61 8.47 20.27
CA VAL A 94 5.90 9.47 19.43
C VAL A 94 6.05 9.15 17.93
N TYR A 95 7.21 8.61 17.54
CA TYR A 95 7.45 8.20 16.17
C TYR A 95 6.63 6.97 15.77
N ASP A 96 6.69 5.92 16.59
CA ASP A 96 5.99 4.65 16.30
C ASP A 96 4.47 4.84 16.34
N LEU A 97 3.98 5.65 17.29
CA LEU A 97 2.59 6.06 17.37
C LEU A 97 2.14 6.79 16.10
N GLY A 98 2.93 7.76 15.61
CA GLY A 98 2.61 8.47 14.37
C GLY A 98 2.56 7.55 13.17
N VAL A 99 3.56 6.68 13.01
CA VAL A 99 3.61 5.65 11.96
C VAL A 99 2.37 4.76 12.00
N LYS A 100 1.98 4.28 13.18
CA LYS A 100 0.79 3.46 13.39
C LYS A 100 -0.50 4.18 13.05
N LEU A 101 -0.70 5.40 13.57
CA LEU A 101 -1.89 6.19 13.30
C LEU A 101 -2.05 6.47 11.81
N PHE A 102 -0.95 6.82 11.12
CA PHE A 102 -0.97 7.01 9.68
C PHE A 102 -1.38 5.72 8.96
N ARG A 103 -0.77 4.59 9.33
CA ARG A 103 -1.06 3.29 8.73
C ARG A 103 -2.54 2.93 8.89
N GLU A 104 -3.07 3.07 10.09
CA GLU A 104 -4.45 2.73 10.45
C GLU A 104 -5.45 3.64 9.70
N ASN A 105 -5.24 4.96 9.75
CA ASN A 105 -6.18 5.89 9.13
C ASN A 105 -6.12 5.89 7.60
N ILE A 106 -4.96 5.63 6.99
CA ILE A 106 -4.82 5.69 5.54
C ILE A 106 -5.20 4.36 4.90
N PHE A 107 -4.60 3.23 5.30
CA PHE A 107 -4.78 1.96 4.58
C PHE A 107 -6.07 1.22 4.93
N PHE A 108 -6.73 1.55 6.04
CA PHE A 108 -8.05 1.00 6.36
C PHE A 108 -9.19 1.94 5.96
N SER A 109 -8.89 3.08 5.33
CA SER A 109 -9.92 3.91 4.73
C SER A 109 -10.50 3.20 3.49
N PRO A 110 -11.83 3.01 3.40
CA PRO A 110 -12.47 2.32 2.27
C PRO A 110 -12.11 2.93 0.92
N ILE A 111 -11.94 4.26 0.88
CA ILE A 111 -11.64 4.97 -0.36
C ILE A 111 -10.21 4.67 -0.81
N VAL A 112 -9.27 4.64 0.14
CA VAL A 112 -7.88 4.27 -0.16
C VAL A 112 -7.82 2.81 -0.58
N GLN A 113 -8.49 1.89 0.12
CA GLN A 113 -8.56 0.49 -0.28
C GLN A 113 -9.06 0.31 -1.71
N LYS A 114 -10.17 0.95 -2.07
CA LYS A 114 -10.72 0.90 -3.42
C LYS A 114 -9.80 1.50 -4.48
N SER A 115 -9.13 2.61 -4.16
CA SER A 115 -8.11 3.19 -5.05
C SER A 115 -6.92 2.26 -5.24
N PHE A 116 -6.47 1.58 -4.18
CA PHE A 116 -5.40 0.58 -4.25
C PHE A 116 -5.82 -0.63 -5.08
N GLU A 117 -7.04 -1.16 -4.89
CA GLU A 117 -7.61 -2.21 -5.73
C GLU A 117 -7.54 -1.84 -7.21
N ASN A 118 -7.99 -0.64 -7.59
CA ASN A 118 -7.90 -0.17 -8.97
C ASN A 118 -6.45 -0.11 -9.48
N VAL A 119 -5.52 0.38 -8.65
CA VAL A 119 -4.10 0.43 -8.99
C VAL A 119 -3.51 -0.97 -9.17
N PHE A 120 -3.87 -1.93 -8.32
CA PHE A 120 -3.43 -3.31 -8.47
C PHE A 120 -4.01 -3.94 -9.75
N LEU A 121 -5.27 -3.66 -10.07
CA LEU A 121 -5.88 -4.10 -11.32
C LEU A 121 -5.14 -3.53 -12.54
N GLU A 122 -4.86 -2.23 -12.55
CA GLU A 122 -4.07 -1.59 -13.61
C GLU A 122 -2.65 -2.14 -13.68
N ALA A 123 -2.01 -2.36 -12.54
CA ALA A 123 -0.69 -2.97 -12.49
C ALA A 123 -0.68 -4.37 -13.08
N ILE A 124 -1.71 -5.19 -12.81
CA ILE A 124 -1.87 -6.52 -13.39
C ILE A 124 -2.02 -6.45 -14.91
N ILE A 125 -2.84 -5.53 -15.43
CA ILE A 125 -2.96 -5.30 -16.88
C ILE A 125 -1.60 -4.93 -17.46
N HIS A 126 -0.86 -4.05 -16.80
CA HIS A 126 0.45 -3.63 -17.25
C HIS A 126 1.53 -4.71 -17.14
N ILE A 127 1.42 -5.67 -16.21
CA ILE A 127 2.27 -6.87 -16.19
C ILE A 127 2.08 -7.66 -17.48
N GLN A 128 0.84 -7.84 -17.92
CA GLN A 128 0.52 -8.54 -19.17
C GLN A 128 1.06 -7.77 -20.38
N GLU A 129 1.07 -6.44 -20.33
CA GLU A 129 1.68 -5.56 -21.35
C GLU A 129 3.20 -5.37 -21.20
N LYS A 130 3.87 -6.11 -20.31
CA LYS A 130 5.33 -6.03 -20.02
C LYS A 130 5.80 -4.61 -19.60
N LYS A 131 4.95 -3.85 -18.88
CA LYS A 131 5.26 -2.50 -18.34
C LYS A 131 5.54 -2.55 -16.83
N THR A 132 6.51 -1.75 -16.37
CA THR A 132 7.07 -1.79 -15.01
C THR A 132 6.34 -0.89 -13.99
N ILE A 133 5.13 -1.25 -13.57
CA ILE A 133 4.38 -0.51 -12.52
C ILE A 133 4.35 -1.25 -11.16
N VAL A 134 4.65 -2.55 -11.16
CA VAL A 134 4.44 -3.44 -10.00
C VAL A 134 5.49 -3.28 -8.92
N ASN A 135 6.74 -2.97 -9.29
CA ASN A 135 7.81 -2.80 -8.32
C ASN A 135 7.52 -1.62 -7.39
N ASP A 136 6.96 -0.54 -7.91
CA ASP A 136 6.64 0.65 -7.13
C ASP A 136 5.56 0.42 -6.06
N ILE A 137 4.57 -0.41 -6.36
CA ILE A 137 3.49 -0.77 -5.43
C ILE A 137 4.03 -1.74 -4.37
N ASN A 138 4.85 -2.71 -4.77
CA ASN A 138 5.43 -3.68 -3.85
C ASN A 138 6.38 -3.02 -2.85
N ASP A 139 7.20 -2.08 -3.31
CA ASP A 139 8.13 -1.33 -2.46
C ASP A 139 7.37 -0.39 -1.50
N LEU A 140 6.28 0.21 -1.97
CA LEU A 140 5.38 0.98 -1.13
C LEU A 140 4.85 0.12 0.02
N LEU A 141 4.20 -1.00 -0.27
CA LEU A 141 3.58 -1.86 0.76
C LEU A 141 4.59 -2.40 1.77
N LYS A 142 5.79 -2.76 1.30
CA LYS A 142 6.92 -3.11 2.17
C LYS A 142 7.29 -1.96 3.10
N THR A 143 7.38 -0.74 2.57
CA THR A 143 7.71 0.47 3.35
C THR A 143 6.70 0.69 4.49
N PHE A 144 5.41 0.47 4.23
CA PHE A 144 4.35 0.62 5.24
C PHE A 144 4.10 -0.63 6.08
N GLN A 145 4.82 -1.72 5.82
CA GLN A 145 4.61 -3.02 6.46
C GLN A 145 3.13 -3.48 6.38
N ILE A 146 2.49 -3.16 5.25
CA ILE A 146 1.11 -3.56 4.97
C ILE A 146 1.14 -4.92 4.29
N ASN A 147 0.35 -5.86 4.82
CA ASN A 147 0.12 -7.10 4.12
C ASN A 147 -0.72 -6.81 2.86
N LYS A 148 -0.24 -7.26 1.70
CA LYS A 148 -0.96 -7.13 0.44
C LYS A 148 -2.37 -7.71 0.54
N ASP A 149 -2.57 -8.78 1.31
CA ASP A 149 -3.87 -9.44 1.52
C ASP A 149 -4.99 -8.47 1.92
N LEU A 150 -4.67 -7.32 2.52
CA LEU A 150 -5.64 -6.29 2.87
C LEU A 150 -6.46 -5.79 1.66
N PHE A 151 -5.89 -5.82 0.45
CA PHE A 151 -6.52 -5.29 -0.77
C PHE A 151 -7.06 -6.40 -1.69
N TYR A 152 -6.86 -7.67 -1.32
CA TYR A 152 -7.31 -8.82 -2.10
C TYR A 152 -8.59 -9.35 -1.43
N ASN A 153 -9.67 -8.58 -1.50
CA ASN A 153 -11.00 -9.06 -1.08
C ASN A 153 -11.63 -9.95 -2.17
N ASP A 154 -12.75 -10.60 -1.88
CA ASP A 154 -13.40 -11.52 -2.83
C ASP A 154 -13.83 -10.82 -4.14
N GLU A 155 -14.25 -9.55 -4.06
CA GLU A 155 -14.61 -8.73 -5.21
C GLU A 155 -13.40 -8.51 -6.15
N PHE A 156 -12.27 -8.09 -5.58
CA PHE A 156 -11.01 -7.93 -6.30
C PHE A 156 -10.55 -9.24 -6.93
N HIS A 157 -10.61 -10.35 -6.19
CA HIS A 157 -10.26 -11.68 -6.72
C HIS A 157 -11.13 -12.03 -7.93
N SER A 158 -12.45 -11.81 -7.85
CA SER A 158 -13.37 -12.08 -8.95
C SER A 158 -13.05 -11.24 -10.18
N ILE A 159 -12.81 -9.94 -10.02
CA ILE A 159 -12.48 -9.04 -11.13
C ILE A 159 -11.13 -9.44 -11.75
N CYS A 160 -10.11 -9.75 -10.94
CA CYS A 160 -8.83 -10.22 -11.43
C CYS A 160 -8.97 -11.49 -12.27
N LEU A 161 -9.67 -12.50 -11.75
CA LEU A 161 -9.83 -13.78 -12.45
C LEU A 161 -10.57 -13.60 -13.77
N GLN A 162 -11.61 -12.75 -13.81
CA GLN A 162 -12.30 -12.42 -15.04
C GLN A 162 -11.34 -11.80 -16.07
N ARG A 163 -10.52 -10.83 -15.68
CA ARG A 163 -9.55 -10.18 -16.57
C ARG A 163 -8.50 -11.16 -17.11
N PHE A 164 -8.00 -12.06 -16.27
CA PHE A 164 -7.09 -13.11 -16.72
C PHE A 164 -7.77 -14.12 -17.65
N THR A 165 -9.05 -14.42 -17.41
CA THR A 165 -9.84 -15.31 -18.30
C THR A 165 -9.96 -14.72 -19.69
N GLU A 166 -10.38 -13.45 -19.79
CA GLU A 166 -10.49 -12.72 -21.06
C GLU A 166 -9.14 -12.68 -21.80
N PHE A 167 -8.05 -12.41 -21.07
CA PHE A 167 -6.69 -12.40 -21.63
C PHE A 167 -6.26 -13.77 -22.17
N TYR A 168 -6.41 -14.83 -21.37
CA TYR A 168 -6.04 -16.19 -21.77
C TYR A 168 -6.86 -16.68 -22.96
N GLN A 169 -8.15 -16.34 -23.04
CA GLN A 169 -9.00 -16.67 -24.18
C GLN A 169 -8.52 -15.99 -25.46
N LEU A 170 -8.27 -14.67 -25.41
CA LEU A 170 -7.79 -13.91 -26.56
C LEU A 170 -6.43 -14.41 -27.05
N GLU A 171 -5.50 -14.69 -26.14
CA GLU A 171 -4.17 -15.15 -26.49
C GLU A 171 -4.19 -16.57 -27.07
N ASN A 172 -5.02 -17.45 -26.52
CA ASN A 172 -5.23 -18.79 -27.07
C ASN A 172 -5.83 -18.75 -28.48
N GLU A 173 -6.86 -17.92 -28.71
CA GLU A 173 -7.43 -17.71 -30.04
C GLU A 173 -6.41 -17.17 -31.04
N ARG A 174 -5.55 -16.24 -30.60
CA ARG A 174 -4.47 -15.69 -31.42
C ARG A 174 -3.48 -16.78 -31.81
N LEU A 175 -3.01 -17.56 -30.85
CA LEU A 175 -2.06 -18.65 -31.08
C LEU A 175 -2.63 -19.72 -32.01
N LEU A 176 -3.92 -20.05 -31.90
CA LEU A 176 -4.59 -21.01 -32.79
C LEU A 176 -4.76 -20.50 -34.22
N LYS A 177 -5.02 -19.20 -34.40
CA LYS A 177 -5.19 -18.59 -35.74
C LYS A 177 -3.87 -18.43 -36.48
N GLU A 178 -2.79 -18.17 -35.76
CA GLU A 178 -1.50 -17.79 -36.34
C GLU A 178 -0.53 -18.96 -36.55
N ASN A 179 -0.77 -20.14 -35.93
CA ASN A 179 0.20 -21.22 -35.89
C ASN A 179 -0.38 -22.58 -36.31
N ASP A 180 0.45 -23.42 -36.92
CA ASP A 180 0.17 -24.85 -37.11
C ASP A 180 0.33 -25.61 -35.79
N THR A 181 -0.21 -26.84 -35.72
CA THR A 181 -0.33 -27.61 -34.45
C THR A 181 0.98 -27.76 -33.68
N LEU A 182 2.11 -28.00 -34.36
CA LEU A 182 3.41 -28.16 -33.69
C LEU A 182 3.97 -26.83 -33.18
N THR A 183 3.78 -25.75 -33.94
CA THR A 183 4.20 -24.40 -33.54
C THR A 183 3.32 -23.85 -32.41
N TYR A 184 2.03 -24.16 -32.43
CA TYR A 184 1.11 -23.84 -31.33
C TYR A 184 1.59 -24.44 -30.01
N LEU A 185 1.89 -25.75 -29.96
CA LEU A 185 2.34 -26.40 -28.72
C LEU A 185 3.62 -25.77 -28.17
N ARG A 186 4.60 -25.48 -29.03
CA ARG A 186 5.84 -24.80 -28.63
C ARG A 186 5.58 -23.40 -28.08
N ASN A 187 4.70 -22.63 -28.72
CA ASN A 187 4.39 -21.28 -28.27
C ASN A 187 3.59 -21.27 -26.96
N VAL A 188 2.74 -22.27 -26.73
CA VAL A 188 2.04 -22.46 -25.45
C VAL A 188 3.02 -22.78 -24.33
N ASP A 189 4.00 -23.66 -24.56
CA ASP A 189 5.06 -23.96 -23.58
C ASP A 189 5.85 -22.69 -23.20
N VAL A 190 6.28 -21.90 -24.20
CA VAL A 190 6.95 -20.62 -23.96
C VAL A 190 6.05 -19.64 -23.20
N PHE A 191 4.78 -19.55 -23.57
CA PHE A 191 3.83 -18.69 -22.89
C PHE A 191 3.66 -19.10 -21.42
N PHE A 192 3.58 -20.40 -21.14
CA PHE A 192 3.49 -20.92 -19.77
C PHE A 192 4.72 -20.54 -18.97
N GLU A 193 5.92 -20.77 -19.51
CA GLU A 193 7.17 -20.36 -18.86
C GLU A 193 7.18 -18.86 -18.53
N GLU A 194 6.73 -18.00 -19.46
CA GLU A 194 6.60 -16.56 -19.19
C GLU A 194 5.62 -16.27 -18.04
N GLN A 195 4.46 -16.94 -18.00
CA GLN A 195 3.49 -16.75 -16.90
C GLN A 195 4.05 -17.19 -15.54
N PHE A 196 4.70 -18.35 -15.48
CA PHE A 196 5.22 -18.91 -14.23
C PHE A 196 6.43 -18.17 -13.68
N GLU A 197 7.35 -17.74 -14.56
CA GLU A 197 8.61 -17.13 -14.15
C GLU A 197 8.54 -15.60 -14.03
N GLN A 198 7.67 -14.93 -14.79
CA GLN A 198 7.64 -13.47 -14.83
C GLN A 198 6.39 -12.87 -14.19
N VAL A 199 5.22 -13.44 -14.42
CA VAL A 199 3.93 -12.86 -14.00
C VAL A 199 3.55 -13.30 -12.58
N TYR A 200 3.42 -14.60 -12.34
CA TYR A 200 2.93 -15.13 -11.07
C TYR A 200 3.77 -14.79 -9.82
N PRO A 201 5.11 -14.65 -9.90
CA PRO A 201 5.91 -14.22 -8.75
C PRO A 201 5.55 -12.80 -8.26
N GLN A 202 5.03 -11.96 -9.15
CA GLN A 202 4.64 -10.58 -8.83
C GLN A 202 3.26 -10.50 -8.16
N LEU A 203 2.42 -11.52 -8.37
CA LEU A 203 1.07 -11.61 -7.82
C LEU A 203 1.05 -12.18 -6.40
N ASN A 204 -0.05 -11.89 -5.69
CA ASN A 204 -0.33 -12.49 -4.39
C ASN A 204 -0.48 -14.01 -4.51
N GLN A 205 0.01 -14.74 -3.50
CA GLN A 205 -0.07 -16.19 -3.40
C GLN A 205 -1.53 -16.69 -3.47
N SER A 206 -2.49 -15.92 -2.96
CA SER A 206 -3.92 -16.26 -3.02
C SER A 206 -4.44 -16.43 -4.47
N LEU A 207 -3.94 -15.63 -5.41
CA LEU A 207 -4.34 -15.67 -6.82
C LEU A 207 -3.64 -16.75 -7.64
N ARG A 208 -2.47 -17.24 -7.19
CA ARG A 208 -1.65 -18.15 -8.02
C ARG A 208 -2.37 -19.46 -8.32
N LYS A 209 -2.95 -20.12 -7.32
CA LYS A 209 -3.62 -21.42 -7.51
C LYS A 209 -4.83 -21.32 -8.45
N PRO A 210 -5.76 -20.35 -8.27
CA PRO A 210 -6.84 -20.12 -9.23
C PRO A 210 -6.35 -19.83 -10.65
N LEU A 211 -5.32 -19.01 -10.82
CA LEU A 211 -4.80 -18.63 -12.14
C LEU A 211 -4.15 -19.81 -12.88
N VAL A 212 -3.42 -20.67 -12.18
CA VAL A 212 -2.85 -21.89 -12.77
C VAL A 212 -3.97 -22.83 -13.24
N SER A 213 -5.03 -22.97 -12.44
CA SER A 213 -6.17 -23.82 -12.80
C SER A 213 -6.86 -23.29 -14.06
N LEU A 214 -7.09 -21.97 -14.11
CA LEU A 214 -7.66 -21.28 -15.27
C LEU A 214 -6.80 -21.41 -16.53
N LEU A 215 -5.48 -21.28 -16.39
CA LEU A 215 -4.54 -21.44 -17.51
C LEU A 215 -4.61 -22.86 -18.11
N ILE A 216 -4.63 -23.89 -17.26
CA ILE A 216 -4.76 -25.29 -17.70
C ILE A 216 -6.13 -25.52 -18.36
N GLU A 217 -7.19 -24.93 -17.82
CA GLU A 217 -8.54 -25.08 -18.36
C GLU A 217 -8.63 -24.53 -19.80
N GLU A 218 -8.16 -23.30 -20.03
CA GLU A 218 -8.28 -22.63 -21.33
C GLU A 218 -7.36 -23.20 -22.41
N PHE A 219 -6.13 -23.58 -22.07
CA PHE A 219 -5.13 -24.03 -23.06
C PHE A 219 -5.06 -25.55 -23.23
N VAL A 220 -5.46 -26.34 -22.22
CA VAL A 220 -5.30 -27.81 -22.26
C VAL A 220 -6.65 -28.52 -22.30
N ASN A 221 -7.57 -28.20 -21.38
CA ASN A 221 -8.79 -29.00 -21.23
C ASN A 221 -9.84 -28.71 -22.30
N LYS A 222 -9.88 -27.48 -22.82
CA LYS A 222 -10.83 -27.06 -23.86
C LYS A 222 -10.70 -27.79 -25.20
N TYR A 223 -9.58 -28.46 -25.45
CA TYR A 223 -9.26 -29.16 -26.71
C TYR A 223 -8.97 -30.65 -26.52
N LYS A 224 -9.40 -31.22 -25.38
CA LYS A 224 -9.31 -32.67 -25.11
C LYS A 224 -10.49 -33.49 -25.66
N GLU A 225 -11.53 -32.82 -26.18
CA GLU A 225 -12.66 -33.44 -26.91
C GLU A 225 -12.42 -33.41 -28.42
#